data_AF-A0AAJ6TY18-F1
#
_entry.id   AF-A0AAJ6TY18-F1
#
_cell.length_a   1.000
_cell.length_b   1.000
_cell.length_c   1.000
_cell.angle_alpha   90.00
_cell.angle_beta   90.00
_cell.angle_gamma   90.00
#
_symmetry.space_group_name_H-M   'P 1'
#
loop_
_entity.id
_entity.type
_entity.pdbx_description
1 polymer ?
#
loop_
_entity_poly.entity_id
_entity_poly.type
_entity_poly.pdbx_seq_one_letter_code
_entity_poly.pdbx_strand_id
1 'polypeptide(L)'
;MSPAISLPSFNCVIFATRRSPQKGKLNNAKMPGATPKLSNTTGFGTSKKEPLWRCVEGCGACCKLAKGPAFATPEEIFTNPSDIELYKSLIGPDGWCIHYEKSTRKCSIYPDRPYFCRVEPDIFESLYGITKKKFNKEACGSCRDTIKEIYGSHSKELDTFNRSLRSSD
;
A
#
# COMPACT_ATOMS: atom_id res chain seq x y z
N MET A 1 -63.42 7.97 -28.44
CA MET A 1 -63.44 9.35 -27.94
C MET A 1 -62.13 9.57 -27.20
N SER A 2 -61.18 10.24 -27.85
CA SER A 2 -60.02 10.87 -27.20
C SER A 2 -60.37 12.34 -26.94
N PRO A 3 -59.61 13.02 -26.07
CA PRO A 3 -58.75 14.02 -26.66
C PRO A 3 -57.30 13.97 -26.13
N ALA A 4 -56.40 14.26 -27.07
CA ALA A 4 -55.03 14.65 -26.82
C ALA A 4 -55.00 16.11 -26.32
N ILE A 5 -53.99 16.46 -25.51
CA ILE A 5 -53.63 17.85 -25.26
C ILE A 5 -52.14 18.05 -25.51
N SER A 6 -51.88 19.11 -26.27
CA SER A 6 -50.67 19.50 -26.97
C SER A 6 -49.67 20.26 -26.09
N LEU A 7 -48.38 20.17 -26.45
CA LEU A 7 -47.30 21.09 -26.05
C LEU A 7 -47.58 22.54 -26.50
N PRO A 8 -46.83 23.50 -25.93
CA PRO A 8 -46.19 24.53 -26.74
C PRO A 8 -44.66 24.46 -26.66
N SER A 9 -44.06 24.42 -27.85
CA SER A 9 -42.65 24.71 -28.13
C SER A 9 -42.47 26.22 -28.27
N PHE A 10 -41.40 26.82 -27.73
CA PHE A 10 -40.77 28.01 -28.34
C PHE A 10 -39.26 28.08 -28.08
N ASN A 11 -38.54 28.08 -29.21
CA ASN A 11 -37.18 28.48 -29.54
C ASN A 11 -36.60 29.63 -28.70
N CYS A 12 -35.33 29.66 -28.25
CA CYS A 12 -34.01 29.59 -28.92
C CYS A 12 -33.33 30.96 -28.81
N VAL A 13 -32.19 31.07 -28.09
CA VAL A 13 -31.13 32.02 -28.46
C VAL A 13 -29.77 31.36 -28.18
N ILE A 14 -29.03 31.21 -29.28
CA ILE A 14 -27.63 30.85 -29.38
C ILE A 14 -26.78 32.05 -28.95
N PHE A 15 -25.78 31.84 -28.08
CA PHE A 15 -24.54 32.62 -28.14
C PHE A 15 -23.34 31.68 -28.23
N ALA A 16 -22.83 31.56 -29.45
CA ALA A 16 -21.56 30.96 -29.75
C ALA A 16 -20.44 31.94 -29.36
N THR A 17 -19.50 31.49 -28.50
CA THR A 17 -18.14 32.03 -28.54
C THR A 17 -17.18 30.88 -28.81
N ARG A 18 -16.48 31.02 -29.94
CA ARG A 18 -15.46 30.12 -30.44
C ARG A 18 -14.21 30.22 -29.56
N ARG A 19 -13.65 29.10 -29.13
CA ARG A 19 -12.18 28.94 -28.98
C ARG A 19 -11.76 27.52 -29.41
N SER A 20 -10.79 27.50 -30.31
CA SER A 20 -10.20 26.35 -31.00
C SER A 20 -9.50 25.34 -30.07
N PRO A 21 -9.23 24.11 -30.56
CA PRO A 21 -8.71 23.01 -29.77
C PRO A 21 -7.18 23.10 -29.62
N GLN A 22 -6.69 23.01 -28.40
CA GLN A 22 -5.27 22.74 -28.15
C GLN A 22 -5.08 21.34 -27.56
N LYS A 23 -4.43 20.53 -28.39
CA LYS A 23 -3.90 19.20 -28.16
C LYS A 23 -2.81 19.30 -27.10
N GLY A 24 -3.16 19.05 -25.83
CA GLY A 24 -2.20 18.94 -24.73
C GLY A 24 -1.81 17.49 -24.51
N LYS A 25 -0.60 17.11 -24.92
CA LYS A 25 0.09 15.90 -24.44
C LYS A 25 0.14 15.95 -22.90
N LEU A 26 -0.61 15.10 -22.21
CA LEU A 26 -0.29 14.82 -20.81
C LEU A 26 0.81 13.77 -20.78
N ASN A 27 2.01 14.26 -20.46
CA ASN A 27 3.20 13.48 -20.27
C ASN A 27 3.05 12.59 -19.03
N ASN A 28 3.59 11.38 -19.16
CA ASN A 28 3.79 10.39 -18.12
C ASN A 28 4.37 11.05 -16.85
N ALA A 29 3.59 11.10 -15.77
CA ALA A 29 4.05 11.60 -14.48
C ALA A 29 5.00 10.57 -13.86
N LYS A 30 6.28 10.73 -14.20
CA LYS A 30 7.41 10.06 -13.59
C LYS A 30 7.50 10.47 -12.13
N MET A 31 7.38 9.49 -11.24
CA MET A 31 7.73 9.60 -9.82
C MET A 31 9.06 10.36 -9.65
N PRO A 32 9.15 11.39 -8.80
CA PRO A 32 10.42 12.05 -8.55
C PRO A 32 11.30 11.12 -7.72
N GLY A 33 12.23 10.46 -8.42
CA GLY A 33 13.44 9.92 -7.84
C GLY A 33 14.29 11.06 -7.30
N ALA A 34 14.06 11.46 -6.06
CA ALA A 34 14.94 12.35 -5.33
C ALA A 34 16.06 11.51 -4.71
N THR A 35 17.20 11.47 -5.39
CA THR A 35 18.49 11.13 -4.77
C THR A 35 18.91 12.29 -3.86
N PRO A 36 19.13 12.09 -2.54
CA PRO A 36 19.84 13.08 -1.76
C PRO A 36 21.34 12.99 -2.09
N LYS A 37 21.91 14.12 -2.48
CA LYS A 37 23.36 14.32 -2.62
C LYS A 37 24.06 13.92 -1.30
N LEU A 38 25.11 13.11 -1.42
CA LEU A 38 26.03 12.79 -0.34
C LEU A 38 26.80 14.07 0.05
N SER A 39 26.36 14.74 1.10
CA SER A 39 27.15 15.77 1.76
C SER A 39 28.08 15.09 2.76
N ASN A 40 29.37 15.03 2.43
CA ASN A 40 30.40 14.60 3.37
C ASN A 40 30.46 15.58 4.54
N THR A 41 29.96 15.16 5.70
CA THR A 41 30.21 15.82 6.98
C THR A 41 30.86 14.80 7.90
N THR A 42 32.11 15.08 8.25
CA THR A 42 32.97 14.34 9.17
C THR A 42 32.28 14.23 10.54
N GLY A 43 32.06 13.02 11.05
CA GLY A 43 31.44 12.84 12.38
C GLY A 43 31.40 11.39 12.86
N PHE A 44 32.16 11.10 13.92
CA PHE A 44 32.08 9.99 14.87
C PHE A 44 31.31 8.72 14.41
N GLY A 45 32.04 7.77 13.84
CA GLY A 45 31.52 6.48 13.36
C GLY A 45 31.10 5.56 14.50
N THR A 46 29.90 5.77 15.04
CA THR A 46 29.13 4.66 15.58
C THR A 46 28.53 3.94 14.36
N SER A 47 29.06 2.77 14.02
CA SER A 47 28.49 1.91 13.00
C SER A 47 27.07 1.54 13.44
N LYS A 48 26.07 2.31 13.01
CA LYS A 48 24.65 1.99 13.24
C LYS A 48 24.39 0.67 12.53
N LYS A 49 24.34 -0.43 13.28
CA LYS A 49 23.91 -1.74 12.75
C LYS A 49 22.56 -1.55 12.07
N GLU A 50 22.46 -2.03 10.83
CA GLU A 50 21.20 -2.06 10.10
C GLU A 50 20.22 -2.96 10.86
N PRO A 51 18.99 -2.51 11.14
CA PRO A 51 18.03 -3.34 11.86
C PRO A 51 17.69 -4.58 11.03
N LEU A 52 17.70 -5.75 11.65
CA LEU A 52 17.23 -6.98 11.01
C LEU A 52 15.71 -7.07 11.15
N TRP A 53 15.03 -7.22 10.02
CA TRP A 53 13.58 -7.36 10.00
C TRP A 53 13.17 -8.68 10.63
N ARG A 54 12.10 -8.64 11.44
CA ARG A 54 11.40 -9.82 11.93
C ARG A 54 9.94 -9.52 12.17
N CYS A 55 9.10 -10.53 12.00
CA CYS A 55 7.69 -10.46 12.39
C CYS A 55 7.57 -10.41 13.92
N VAL A 56 6.53 -9.74 14.41
CA VAL A 56 6.26 -9.59 15.85
C VAL A 56 4.87 -10.09 16.14
N GLU A 57 4.77 -10.98 17.12
CA GLU A 57 3.50 -11.55 17.55
C GLU A 57 2.55 -10.48 18.10
N GLY A 58 1.25 -10.68 17.89
CA GLY A 58 0.22 -9.77 18.39
C GLY A 58 0.12 -8.43 17.64
N CYS A 59 0.85 -8.24 16.53
CA CYS A 59 0.73 -7.05 15.68
C CYS A 59 -0.45 -7.15 14.70
N GLY A 60 -0.40 -8.06 13.72
CA GLY A 60 -1.49 -8.27 12.77
C GLY A 60 -1.75 -7.14 11.76
N ALA A 61 -1.01 -6.02 11.77
CA ALA A 61 -1.29 -4.87 10.91
C ALA A 61 -1.26 -5.21 9.40
N CYS A 62 -0.39 -6.14 8.98
CA CYS A 62 -0.33 -6.63 7.60
C CYS A 62 -1.61 -7.35 7.14
N CYS A 63 -2.47 -7.78 8.06
CA CYS A 63 -3.74 -8.43 7.75
C CYS A 63 -4.87 -7.44 7.43
N LYS A 64 -4.67 -6.12 7.57
CA LYS A 64 -5.58 -5.15 6.95
C LYS A 64 -5.22 -5.03 5.47
N LEU A 65 -5.98 -5.72 4.62
CA LEU A 65 -5.69 -5.83 3.19
C LEU A 65 -6.31 -4.71 2.37
N ALA A 66 -7.51 -4.25 2.73
CA ALA A 66 -8.10 -3.05 2.15
C ALA A 66 -7.59 -1.82 2.92
N LYS A 67 -6.56 -1.19 2.36
CA LYS A 67 -5.94 0.03 2.88
C LYS A 67 -6.38 1.24 2.06
N GLY A 68 -6.16 2.44 2.61
CA GLY A 68 -6.47 3.69 1.92
C GLY A 68 -5.62 3.91 0.66
N PRO A 69 -5.89 4.99 -0.10
CA PRO A 69 -5.25 5.28 -1.38
C PRO A 69 -3.74 5.57 -1.29
N ALA A 70 -3.19 5.70 -0.08
CA ALA A 70 -1.75 5.84 0.15
C ALA A 70 -0.97 4.52 -0.04
N PHE A 71 -1.67 3.39 -0.20
CA PHE A 71 -1.08 2.08 -0.38
C PHE A 71 -1.36 1.54 -1.78
N ALA A 72 -0.41 0.76 -2.30
CA ALA A 72 -0.56 0.09 -3.58
C ALA A 72 -1.75 -0.88 -3.56
N THR A 73 -2.55 -0.83 -4.62
CA THR A 73 -3.64 -1.76 -4.92
C THR A 73 -3.10 -3.11 -5.38
N PRO A 74 -3.87 -4.21 -5.28
CA PRO A 74 -3.40 -5.51 -5.77
C PRO A 74 -3.09 -5.50 -7.27
N GLU A 75 -3.77 -4.67 -8.07
CA GLU A 75 -3.50 -4.48 -9.50
C GLU A 75 -2.14 -3.81 -9.77
N GLU A 76 -1.64 -3.01 -8.82
CA GLU A 76 -0.31 -2.39 -8.92
C GLU A 76 0.81 -3.32 -8.44
N ILE A 77 0.48 -4.28 -7.57
CA ILE A 77 1.46 -5.20 -6.97
C ILE A 77 1.64 -6.46 -7.83
N PHE A 78 0.55 -7.03 -8.34
CA PHE A 78 0.57 -8.32 -9.00
C PHE A 78 0.41 -8.19 -10.52
N THR A 79 1.25 -8.90 -11.25
CA THR A 79 1.12 -9.05 -12.70
C THR A 79 0.23 -10.24 -13.09
N ASN A 80 0.10 -11.23 -12.20
CA ASN A 80 -0.72 -12.42 -12.40
C ASN A 80 -2.18 -12.17 -11.96
N PRO A 81 -3.17 -12.30 -12.86
CA PRO A 81 -4.59 -12.14 -12.52
C PRO A 81 -5.06 -13.05 -11.38
N SER A 82 -4.57 -14.29 -11.30
CA SER A 82 -4.98 -15.23 -10.25
C SER A 82 -4.53 -14.79 -8.86
N ASP A 83 -3.39 -14.08 -8.76
CA ASP A 83 -2.93 -13.53 -7.48
C ASP A 83 -3.77 -12.32 -7.05
N ILE A 84 -4.22 -11.51 -8.01
CA ILE A 84 -5.16 -10.39 -7.76
C ILE A 84 -6.48 -10.94 -7.23
N GLU A 85 -7.04 -11.97 -7.89
CA GLU A 85 -8.27 -12.64 -7.47
C GLU A 85 -8.13 -13.25 -6.08
N LEU A 86 -7.04 -13.98 -5.83
CA LEU A 86 -6.76 -14.56 -4.53
C LEU A 86 -6.64 -13.47 -3.47
N TYR A 87 -5.86 -12.42 -3.68
CA TYR A 87 -5.72 -11.30 -2.73
C TYR A 87 -7.09 -10.69 -2.38
N LYS A 88 -7.93 -10.41 -3.40
CA LYS A 88 -9.27 -9.85 -3.21
C LYS A 88 -10.19 -10.79 -2.45
N SER A 89 -10.14 -12.10 -2.74
CA SER A 89 -10.97 -13.10 -2.05
C SER A 89 -10.69 -13.18 -0.55
N LEU A 90 -9.49 -12.78 -0.13
CA LEU A 90 -9.10 -12.76 1.28
C LEU A 90 -9.64 -11.53 2.02
N ILE A 91 -10.16 -10.51 1.34
CA ILE A 91 -10.63 -9.26 1.95
C ILE A 91 -12.07 -9.45 2.46
N GLY A 92 -12.23 -9.41 3.77
CA GLY A 92 -13.54 -9.40 4.43
C GLY A 92 -14.28 -8.07 4.28
N PRO A 93 -15.58 -8.02 4.65
CA PRO A 93 -16.42 -6.83 4.49
C PRO A 93 -15.93 -5.61 5.28
N ASP A 94 -15.12 -5.83 6.31
CA ASP A 94 -14.50 -4.80 7.14
C ASP A 94 -13.07 -4.43 6.67
N GLY A 95 -12.64 -4.95 5.51
CA GLY A 95 -11.32 -4.73 4.92
C GLY A 95 -10.17 -5.53 5.55
N TRP A 96 -10.45 -6.38 6.53
CA TRP A 96 -9.45 -7.27 7.14
C TRP A 96 -9.41 -8.61 6.41
N CYS A 97 -8.29 -9.32 6.50
CA CYS A 97 -8.19 -10.67 5.98
C CYS A 97 -9.20 -11.59 6.68
N ILE A 98 -9.95 -12.40 5.92
CA ILE A 98 -10.94 -13.35 6.46
C ILE A 98 -10.32 -14.41 7.41
N HIS A 99 -9.02 -14.66 7.29
CA HIS A 99 -8.28 -15.59 8.16
C HIS A 99 -7.63 -14.89 9.37
N TYR A 100 -7.80 -13.57 9.53
CA TYR A 100 -7.26 -12.86 10.67
C TYR A 100 -8.21 -12.96 11.88
N GLU A 101 -7.78 -13.72 12.87
CA GLU A 101 -8.49 -13.84 14.14
C GLU A 101 -8.19 -12.62 15.01
N LYS A 102 -9.15 -11.69 15.11
CA LYS A 102 -8.95 -10.40 15.80
C LYS A 102 -8.73 -10.55 17.30
N SER A 103 -9.33 -11.58 17.91
CA SER A 103 -9.24 -11.82 19.35
C SER A 103 -7.81 -12.20 19.77
N THR A 104 -7.20 -13.11 19.02
CA THR A 104 -5.84 -13.62 19.28
C THR A 104 -4.76 -12.89 18.48
N ARG A 105 -5.16 -12.09 17.49
CA ARG A 105 -4.31 -11.39 16.52
C ARG A 105 -3.39 -12.34 15.75
N LYS A 106 -3.91 -13.51 15.38
CA LYS A 106 -3.20 -14.55 14.62
C LYS A 106 -3.89 -14.82 13.30
N CYS A 107 -3.13 -15.34 12.33
CA CYS A 107 -3.69 -15.85 11.09
C CYS A 107 -4.02 -17.33 11.27
N SER A 108 -5.26 -17.73 10.99
CA SER A 108 -5.71 -19.13 11.12
C SER A 108 -5.03 -20.08 10.13
N ILE A 109 -4.53 -19.56 9.01
CA ILE A 109 -3.77 -20.29 7.99
C ILE A 109 -2.28 -19.92 7.99
N TYR A 110 -1.71 -19.52 9.14
CA TYR A 110 -0.32 -19.05 9.20
C TYR A 110 0.72 -19.91 8.43
N PRO A 111 0.73 -21.26 8.55
CA PRO A 111 1.65 -22.10 7.78
C PRO A 111 1.35 -22.13 6.28
N ASP A 112 0.08 -21.99 5.90
CA ASP A 112 -0.42 -22.10 4.52
C ASP A 112 -0.65 -20.75 3.85
N ARG A 113 -0.13 -19.67 4.43
CA ARG A 113 -0.30 -18.32 3.89
C ARG A 113 0.19 -18.25 2.44
N PRO A 114 -0.55 -17.56 1.56
CA PRO A 114 -0.08 -17.23 0.22
C PRO A 114 1.30 -16.55 0.28
N TYR A 115 2.10 -16.74 -0.76
CA TYR A 115 3.47 -16.24 -0.79
C TYR A 115 3.52 -14.72 -0.56
N PHE A 116 2.61 -13.95 -1.14
CA PHE A 116 2.56 -12.49 -0.99
C PHE A 116 2.20 -12.02 0.43
N CYS A 117 1.70 -12.91 1.30
CA CYS A 117 1.50 -12.61 2.72
C CYS A 117 2.77 -12.82 3.56
N ARG A 118 3.85 -13.33 2.97
CA ARG A 118 5.14 -13.55 3.64
C ARG A 118 6.08 -12.40 3.33
N VAL A 119 6.76 -11.94 4.37
CA VAL A 119 7.75 -10.87 4.25
C VAL A 119 9.11 -11.54 4.21
N GLU A 120 9.46 -12.01 3.02
CA GLU A 120 10.69 -12.76 2.73
C GLU A 120 11.48 -12.07 1.61
N PRO A 121 12.82 -12.17 1.60
CA PRO A 121 13.66 -11.40 0.68
C PRO A 121 13.40 -11.68 -0.80
N ASP A 122 13.19 -12.94 -1.16
CA ASP A 122 12.90 -13.40 -2.52
C ASP A 122 11.53 -12.92 -3.03
N ILE A 123 10.51 -12.92 -2.17
CA ILE A 123 9.19 -12.39 -2.49
C ILE A 123 9.26 -10.88 -2.71
N PHE A 124 10.01 -10.15 -1.88
CA PHE A 124 10.22 -8.70 -2.03
C PHE A 124 10.99 -8.36 -3.32
N GLU A 125 11.95 -9.20 -3.68
CA GLU A 125 12.68 -9.07 -4.94
C GLU A 125 11.75 -9.29 -6.14
N SER A 126 10.90 -10.32 -6.10
CA SER A 126 9.95 -10.63 -7.18
C SER A 126 8.83 -9.61 -7.33
N LEU A 127 8.22 -9.14 -6.23
CA LEU A 127 7.05 -8.25 -6.27
C LEU A 127 7.42 -6.77 -6.40
N TYR A 128 8.56 -6.36 -5.83
CA TYR A 128 8.91 -4.94 -5.70
C TYR A 128 10.29 -4.59 -6.27
N GLY A 129 11.05 -5.57 -6.78
CA GLY A 129 12.42 -5.34 -7.24
C GLY A 129 13.39 -4.97 -6.11
N ILE A 130 13.05 -5.28 -4.87
CA ILE A 130 13.88 -4.96 -3.69
C ILE A 130 14.90 -6.08 -3.49
N THR A 131 16.16 -5.80 -3.81
CA THR A 131 17.27 -6.74 -3.61
C THR A 131 17.41 -7.16 -2.14
N LYS A 132 17.91 -8.38 -1.88
CA LYS A 132 18.19 -8.89 -0.51
C LYS A 132 19.01 -7.94 0.37
N LYS A 133 19.95 -7.18 -0.23
CA LYS A 133 20.75 -6.16 0.50
C LYS A 133 19.90 -5.02 1.08
N LYS A 134 18.79 -4.67 0.44
CA LYS A 134 17.88 -3.60 0.88
C LYS A 134 16.67 -4.13 1.64
N PHE A 135 16.45 -5.44 1.62
CA PHE A 135 15.25 -6.09 2.20
C PHE A 135 14.97 -5.62 3.62
N ASN A 136 15.94 -5.71 4.53
CA ASN A 136 15.72 -5.38 5.93
C ASN A 136 15.24 -3.94 6.13
N LYS A 137 15.92 -2.98 5.49
CA LYS A 137 15.52 -1.57 5.51
C LYS A 137 14.10 -1.36 4.99
N GLU A 138 13.78 -1.89 3.81
CA GLU A 138 12.48 -1.68 3.17
C GLU A 138 11.34 -2.40 3.91
N ALA A 139 11.56 -3.65 4.34
CA ALA A 139 10.59 -4.41 5.13
C ALA A 139 10.32 -3.73 6.49
N CYS A 140 11.35 -3.20 7.16
CA CYS A 140 11.17 -2.44 8.39
C CYS A 140 10.37 -1.15 8.16
N GLY A 141 10.64 -0.44 7.07
CA GLY A 141 9.89 0.75 6.67
C GLY A 141 8.42 0.44 6.42
N SER A 142 8.15 -0.52 5.52
CA SER A 142 6.81 -0.94 5.14
C SER A 142 5.98 -1.44 6.34
N CYS A 143 6.59 -2.18 7.26
CA CYS A 143 5.92 -2.58 8.51
C CYS A 143 5.61 -1.38 9.40
N ARG A 144 6.53 -0.43 9.59
CA ARG A 144 6.26 0.79 10.39
C ARG A 144 5.11 1.59 9.81
N ASP A 145 5.10 1.81 8.49
CA ASP A 145 4.07 2.62 7.84
C ASP A 145 2.71 1.94 7.90
N THR A 146 2.67 0.61 7.69
CA THR A 146 1.44 -0.16 7.87
C THR A 146 0.96 -0.12 9.32
N ILE A 147 1.83 -0.31 10.31
CA ILE A 147 1.43 -0.27 11.72
C ILE A 147 0.88 1.11 12.10
N LYS A 148 1.52 2.20 11.64
CA LYS A 148 1.05 3.57 11.89
C LYS A 148 -0.32 3.83 11.28
N GLU A 149 -0.55 3.36 10.07
CA GLU A 149 -1.86 3.51 9.41
C GLU A 149 -2.96 2.78 10.20
N ILE A 150 -2.69 1.56 10.67
CA ILE A 150 -3.72 0.72 11.29
C ILE A 150 -3.96 1.06 12.77
N TYR A 151 -2.89 1.33 13.52
CA TYR A 151 -2.96 1.49 14.98
C TYR A 151 -2.54 2.89 15.46
N GLY A 152 -1.93 3.70 14.59
CA GLY A 152 -1.43 5.03 14.93
C GLY A 152 0.05 5.07 15.31
N SER A 153 0.62 6.28 15.27
CA SER A 153 2.05 6.55 15.55
C SER A 153 2.47 6.38 17.01
N HIS A 154 1.51 6.28 17.94
CA HIS A 154 1.74 6.09 19.38
C HIS A 154 1.24 4.72 19.87
N SER A 155 1.11 3.76 18.94
CA SER A 155 0.57 2.43 19.25
C SER A 155 1.59 1.52 19.95
N LYS A 156 1.08 0.64 20.82
CA LYS A 156 1.88 -0.38 21.50
C LYS A 156 2.53 -1.34 20.49
N GLU A 157 1.85 -1.59 19.38
CA GLU A 157 2.29 -2.42 18.26
C GLU A 157 3.54 -1.83 17.60
N LEU A 158 3.55 -0.52 17.34
CA LEU A 158 4.71 0.16 16.76
C LEU A 158 5.89 0.18 17.73
N ASP A 159 5.63 0.44 19.01
CA ASP A 159 6.66 0.41 20.04
C ASP A 159 7.29 -0.98 20.18
N THR A 160 6.46 -2.02 20.17
CA THR A 160 6.92 -3.41 20.27
C THR A 160 7.74 -3.81 19.05
N PHE A 161 7.29 -3.43 17.84
CA PHE A 161 8.06 -3.62 16.61
C PHE A 161 9.41 -2.89 16.64
N ASN A 162 9.44 -1.62 17.05
CA ASN A 162 10.69 -0.87 17.12
C ASN A 162 11.65 -1.44 18.18
N ARG A 163 11.14 -1.93 19.32
CA ARG A 163 11.95 -2.63 20.32
C ARG A 163 12.55 -3.91 19.74
N SER A 164 11.77 -4.71 19.01
CA SER A 164 12.28 -5.93 18.38
C SER A 164 13.33 -5.64 17.29
N LEU A 165 13.42 -4.45 16.74
CA LEU A 165 14.50 -4.13 15.78
C LEU A 165 15.83 -3.75 16.48
N ARG A 166 15.80 -3.46 17.79
CA ARG A 166 16.97 -3.03 18.57
C ARG A 166 17.64 -4.16 19.31
N SER A 167 16.87 -5.17 19.75
CA SER A 167 17.41 -6.38 20.38
C SER A 167 17.98 -7.33 19.31
N SER A 168 19.14 -6.99 18.78
CA SER A 168 19.96 -7.96 18.04
C SER A 168 20.61 -8.89 19.06
N ASP A 169 19.90 -9.92 19.49
CA ASP A 169 20.55 -11.12 20.06
C ASP A 169 21.22 -11.91 18.94
#